data_AF-A0A6P2HI82-F1
#
_entry.id   AF-A0A6P2HI82-F1
#
_cell.length_a   1.000
_cell.length_b   1.000
_cell.length_c   1.000
_cell.angle_alpha   90.00
_cell.angle_beta   90.00
_cell.angle_gamma   90.00
#
_symmetry.space_group_name_H-M   'P 1'
#
loop_
_entity.id
_entity.type
_entity.pdbx_description
1 polymer ?
#
loop_
_entity_poly.entity_id
_entity_poly.type
_entity_poly.pdbx_seq_one_letter_code
_entity_poly.pdbx_strand_id
1 'polypeptide(L)' 'MGHLAVLLSGSTGTMYVDGTPVSTNTAMFQAPFRLGRTTQNWLGKSQYNDATFHGLIDDFCIYRGALSAAQTASLMAN' A
#
# COMPACT_ATOMS: atom_id res chain seq x y z
N MET A 1 -12.60 -4.85 -10.56
CA MET A 1 -12.07 -4.56 -9.22
C MET A 1 -10.57 -4.79 -9.32
N GLY A 2 -9.74 -3.80 -9.00
CA GLY A 2 -8.29 -3.93 -9.06
C GLY A 2 -7.73 -3.90 -7.64
N HIS A 3 -6.74 -4.73 -7.37
CA HIS A 3 -6.08 -4.77 -6.07
C HIS A 3 -4.68 -4.17 -6.18
N LEU A 4 -4.33 -3.39 -5.16
CA LEU A 4 -3.05 -2.73 -5.05
C LEU A 4 -2.37 -3.12 -3.75
N ALA A 5 -1.11 -3.54 -3.85
CA ALA A 5 -0.28 -3.78 -2.67
C ALA A 5 1.08 -3.09 -2.81
N VAL A 6 1.58 -2.55 -1.69
CA VAL A 6 2.94 -2.03 -1.57
C VAL A 6 3.64 -2.76 -0.45
N LEU A 7 4.75 -3.42 -0.79
CA LEU A 7 5.58 -4.16 0.15
C LEU A 7 6.88 -3.41 0.36
N LEU A 8 7.34 -3.32 1.61
CA LEU A 8 8.63 -2.72 1.94
C LEU A 8 9.47 -3.71 2.75
N SER A 9 10.51 -4.25 2.13
CA SER A 9 11.48 -5.16 2.74
C SER A 9 12.86 -4.51 2.77
N GLY A 10 13.40 -4.26 3.97
CA GLY A 10 14.60 -3.44 4.10
C GLY A 10 14.37 -2.03 3.53
N SER A 11 15.16 -1.65 2.51
CA SER A 11 14.99 -0.41 1.74
C SER A 11 14.29 -0.61 0.39
N THR A 12 13.87 -1.84 0.07
CA THR A 12 13.27 -2.17 -1.22
C THR A 12 11.76 -2.15 -1.11
N GLY A 13 11.15 -1.15 -1.73
CA GLY A 13 9.72 -1.05 -1.95
C GLY A 13 9.32 -1.69 -3.29
N THR A 14 8.30 -2.54 -3.31
CA THR A 14 7.73 -3.12 -4.53
C THR A 14 6.23 -2.89 -4.57
N MET A 15 5.74 -2.35 -5.68
CA MET A 15 4.31 -2.14 -5.95
C MET A 15 3.78 -3.28 -6.82
N TYR A 16 2.65 -3.84 -6.41
CA TYR A 16 1.93 -4.89 -7.11
C TYR A 16 0.57 -4.37 -7.55
N VAL A 17 0.20 -4.65 -8.80
CA VAL A 17 -1.16 -4.47 -9.33
C VAL A 17 -1.68 -5.85 -9.72
N ASP A 18 -2.83 -6.21 -9.17
CA ASP A 18 -3.47 -7.50 -9.41
C ASP A 18 -2.51 -8.70 -9.20
N GLY A 19 -1.71 -8.63 -8.12
CA GLY A 19 -0.73 -9.66 -7.75
C GLY A 19 0.56 -9.66 -8.57
N THR A 20 0.69 -8.81 -9.59
CA THR A 20 1.88 -8.72 -10.45
C THR A 20 2.74 -7.52 -10.05
N PRO A 21 4.07 -7.67 -9.85
CA PRO A 21 4.93 -6.54 -9.54
C PRO A 21 5.07 -5.61 -10.75
N VAL A 22 4.76 -4.33 -10.57
CA VAL A 22 4.79 -3.31 -11.64
C VAL A 22 5.89 -2.27 -11.46
N SER A 23 6.44 -2.13 -10.24
CA SER A 23 7.53 -1.18 -9.97
C SER A 23 8.31 -1.56 -8.72
N THR A 24 9.60 -1.20 -8.69
CA THR A 24 10.48 -1.39 -7.53
C THR A 24 11.35 -0.15 -7.30
N ASN A 25 11.51 0.24 -6.04
CA ASN A 25 12.45 1.26 -5.59
C ASN A 25 13.33 0.69 -4.47
N THR A 26 14.65 0.60 -4.71
CA THR A 26 15.62 0.02 -3.76
C THR A 26 16.09 1.01 -2.68
N ALA A 27 15.65 2.26 -2.75
CA ALA A 27 15.97 3.35 -1.83
C ALA A 27 14.71 3.92 -1.14
N MET A 28 13.72 3.07 -0.85
CA MET A 28 12.51 3.46 -0.13
C MET A 28 12.76 3.41 1.38
N PHE A 29 12.77 4.58 2.04
CA PHE A 29 13.03 4.67 3.48
C PHE A 29 11.75 4.85 4.33
N GLN A 30 10.68 5.37 3.74
CA GLN A 30 9.48 5.80 4.48
C GLN A 30 8.46 4.66 4.64
N ALA A 31 8.65 3.85 5.67
CA ALA A 31 7.63 2.92 6.16
C ALA A 31 6.58 3.64 7.04
N PRO A 32 5.30 3.19 7.09
CA PRO A 32 4.27 3.85 7.89
C PRO A 32 4.64 4.07 9.36
N PHE A 33 5.31 3.10 10.00
CA PHE A 33 5.71 3.22 11.41
C PHE A 33 6.73 4.33 11.68
N ARG A 34 7.46 4.80 10.66
CA ARG A 34 8.43 5.90 10.78
C ARG A 34 7.77 7.28 10.81
N LEU A 35 6.49 7.37 10.46
CA LEU A 35 5.74 8.64 10.47
C LEU A 35 5.37 9.11 11.89
N GLY A 36 5.60 8.28 12.91
CA GLY A 36 5.23 8.58 14.29
C GLY A 36 3.71 8.59 14.48
N ARG A 37 3.23 9.45 15.38
CA ARG A 37 1.79 9.57 15.67
C ARG A 37 1.14 10.57 14.72
N THR A 38 0.29 10.07 13.83
CA THR A 38 -0.45 10.87 12.85
C THR A 38 -1.92 11.03 13.24
N THR A 39 -2.56 12.12 12.84
CA THR A 39 -3.99 12.40 13.10
C THR A 39 -4.85 12.51 11.84
N GLN A 40 -4.24 12.49 10.65
CA GLN A 40 -4.90 12.68 9.36
C GLN A 40 -4.66 11.46 8.46
N ASN A 41 -5.24 10.32 8.85
CA ASN A 41 -5.14 9.06 8.12
C ASN A 41 -6.48 8.76 7.44
N TRP A 42 -6.77 9.50 6.36
CA TRP A 42 -8.02 9.34 5.61
C TRP A 42 -7.81 8.42 4.40
N LEU A 43 -8.84 7.67 4.05
CA LEU A 43 -8.90 6.94 2.77
C LEU A 43 -9.67 7.78 1.75
N GLY A 44 -9.13 7.91 0.54
CA GLY A 44 -9.77 8.66 -0.54
C GLY A 44 -9.79 10.19 -0.38
N LYS A 45 -9.05 10.77 0.57
CA LYS A 45 -8.94 12.22 0.78
C LYS A 45 -7.49 12.62 1.07
N SER A 46 -7.02 13.71 0.45
CA SER A 46 -5.69 14.26 0.71
C SER A 46 -5.67 15.18 1.95
N GLN A 47 -4.47 15.49 2.44
CA GLN A 47 -4.26 16.50 3.51
C GLN A 47 -4.40 17.94 3.01
N TYR A 48 -4.49 18.14 1.70
CA TYR A 48 -4.63 19.44 1.05
C TYR A 48 -6.05 19.61 0.49
N ASN A 49 -6.27 20.70 -0.25
CA ASN A 49 -7.56 21.01 -0.86
C ASN A 49 -7.73 20.36 -2.24
N ASP A 50 -7.40 19.08 -2.35
CA ASP A 50 -7.60 18.30 -3.59
C ASP A 50 -8.99 17.64 -3.59
N ALA A 51 -9.46 17.27 -4.78
CA ALA A 51 -10.69 16.51 -4.94
C ALA A 51 -10.59 15.14 -4.24
N THR A 52 -11.70 14.70 -3.65
CA THR A 52 -11.80 13.37 -3.05
C THR A 52 -11.87 12.28 -4.11
N PHE A 53 -11.40 11.08 -3.78
CA PHE A 53 -11.57 9.90 -4.61
C PHE A 53 -13.06 9.56 -4.76
N HIS A 54 -13.52 9.38 -6.00
CA HIS A 54 -14.90 9.02 -6.32
C HIS A 54 -14.96 7.57 -6.82
N GLY A 55 -15.06 6.63 -5.88
CA GLY A 55 -15.12 5.20 -6.15
C GLY A 55 -15.32 4.39 -4.87
N LEU A 56 -15.17 3.07 -4.98
CA LEU A 56 -15.25 2.16 -3.84
C LEU A 56 -13.84 1.76 -3.39
N ILE A 57 -13.63 1.69 -2.09
CA ILE A 57 -12.44 1.14 -1.44
C ILE A 57 -12.91 -0.02 -0.58
N ASP A 58 -12.23 -1.15 -0.69
CA ASP A 58 -12.54 -2.35 0.08
C ASP A 58 -11.25 -2.99 0.63
N ASP A 59 -11.36 -3.79 1.68
CA ASP A 59 -10.28 -4.59 2.29
C ASP A 59 -8.96 -3.87 2.59
N PHE A 60 -9.04 -2.62 3.09
CA PHE A 60 -7.85 -1.87 3.48
C PHE A 60 -7.13 -2.50 4.67
N CYS A 61 -5.93 -3.06 4.42
CA CYS A 61 -5.10 -3.73 5.41
C CYS A 61 -3.70 -3.09 5.51
N ILE A 62 -3.15 -2.99 6.72
CA ILE A 62 -1.73 -2.69 6.97
C ILE A 62 -1.11 -3.84 7.75
N TYR A 63 -0.05 -4.43 7.21
CA TYR A 63 0.66 -5.53 7.83
C TYR A 63 1.97 -5.10 8.48
N ARG A 64 2.41 -5.86 9.48
CA ARG A 64 3.74 -5.73 10.07
C ARG A 64 4.74 -6.56 9.26
N GLY A 65 5.53 -5.88 8.42
CA GLY A 65 6.54 -6.50 7.56
C GLY A 65 6.03 -6.76 6.14
N ALA A 66 6.96 -7.07 5.23
CA ALA A 66 6.63 -7.39 3.85
C ALA A 66 6.07 -8.81 3.75
N LEU A 67 4.96 -8.96 3.03
CA LEU A 67 4.44 -10.25 2.61
C LEU A 67 5.36 -10.88 1.56
N SER A 68 5.34 -12.20 1.41
CA SER A 68 5.94 -12.86 0.26
C SER A 68 5.09 -12.65 -1.00
N ALA A 69 5.67 -12.85 -2.19
CA ALA A 69 4.92 -12.78 -3.45
C ALA A 69 3.70 -13.73 -3.47
N ALA A 70 3.84 -14.93 -2.92
CA ALA A 70 2.74 -15.91 -2.83
C ALA A 70 1.61 -15.41 -1.90
N GLN A 71 1.95 -14.82 -0.75
CA GLN A 71 0.96 -14.23 0.15
C GLN A 71 0.25 -13.04 -0.51
N THR A 72 0.98 -12.15 -1.19
CA THR A 72 0.36 -11.02 -1.91
C THR A 72 -0.58 -11.51 -3.01
N ALA A 73 -0.20 -12.55 -3.76
CA ALA A 73 -1.08 -13.15 -4.76
C ALA A 73 -2.33 -13.78 -4.11
N SER A 74 -2.21 -14.38 -2.92
CA SER A 74 -3.37 -14.96 -2.22
C SER A 74 -4.42 -13.93 -1.79
N LEU A 75 -4.04 -12.65 -1.61
CA LEU A 75 -4.99 -11.58 -1.30
C LEU A 75 -5.94 -11.27 -2.46
N MET A 76 -5.61 -11.67 -3.68
CA MET A 76 -6.46 -11.52 -4.87
C MET A 76 -7.66 -12.47 -4.91
N ALA A 77 -7.62 -13.53 -4.10
CA ALA A 77 -8.57 -14.64 -4.19
C ALA A 77 -9.75 -14.52 -3.21
N ASN A 78 -9.82 -13.41 -2.46
CA ASN A 78 -10.90 -13.12 -1.53
C ASN A 78 -12.01 -12.28 -2.17
#